data_AF-A0A847PZZ2-F1
#
_entry.id   AF-A0A847PZZ2-F1
#
_cell.length_a   1.000
_cell.length_b   1.000
_cell.length_c   1.000
_cell.angle_alpha   90.00
_cell.angle_beta   90.00
_cell.angle_gamma   90.00
#
_symmetry.space_group_name_H-M   'P 1'
#
loop_
_entity.id
_entity.type
_entity.pdbx_description
1 polymer ?
#
loop_
_entity_poly.entity_id
_entity_poly.type
_entity_poly.pdbx_seq_one_letter_code
_entity_poly.pdbx_strand_id
1 'polypeptide(L)' 'MKPRRLLVPLLVLVLATIAVAGARYRVEPANCTGCGDCERLCPVGAIQVIDGKSRIDPETCIGCGQCLGVCTHDAIR' A
#
# COMPACT_ATOMS: atom_id res chain seq x y z
N MET A 1 -7.84 25.71 37.86
CA MET A 1 -7.47 24.31 37.53
C MET A 1 -8.10 23.94 36.19
N LYS A 2 -7.44 23.49 35.13
CA LYS A 2 -6.01 23.42 34.75
C LYS A 2 -5.98 23.72 33.24
N PRO A 3 -5.07 24.59 32.73
CA PRO A 3 -5.26 25.30 31.48
C PRO A 3 -4.69 24.57 30.25
N ARG A 4 -5.41 24.71 29.12
CA ARG A 4 -4.99 24.94 27.73
C ARG A 4 -3.71 24.27 27.18
N ARG A 5 -3.95 23.35 26.22
CA ARG A 5 -3.42 23.37 24.84
C ARG A 5 -1.90 23.57 24.66
N LEU A 6 -1.06 22.71 25.23
CA LEU A 6 0.39 22.79 24.96
C LEU A 6 1.14 21.43 24.94
N LEU A 7 0.48 20.34 24.52
CA LEU A 7 1.15 19.01 24.44
C LEU A 7 0.96 18.23 23.13
N VAL A 8 0.16 18.75 22.20
CA VAL A 8 -0.15 18.05 20.93
C VAL A 8 0.96 18.11 19.87
N PRO A 9 1.84 19.15 19.76
CA PRO A 9 2.75 19.22 18.62
C PRO A 9 3.95 18.26 18.69
N LEU A 10 4.38 17.85 19.89
CA LEU A 10 5.55 16.98 20.06
C LEU A 10 5.25 15.51 19.67
N LEU A 11 4.02 15.04 19.91
CA LEU A 11 3.61 13.67 19.54
C LEU A 11 3.50 13.51 18.02
N VAL A 12 3.03 14.55 17.32
CA VAL A 12 2.94 14.56 15.84
C VAL A 12 4.34 14.58 15.20
N LEU A 13 5.30 15.31 15.78
CA LEU A 13 6.70 15.34 15.31
C LEU A 13 7.42 13.99 15.49
N VAL A 14 7.12 13.26 16.56
CA VAL A 14 7.72 11.93 16.82
C VAL A 14 7.10 10.85 15.92
N LEU A 15 5.83 10.96 15.55
CA LEU A 15 5.20 10.03 14.60
C LEU A 15 5.61 10.30 13.15
N ALA A 16 5.82 11.56 12.77
CA ALA A 16 6.19 11.94 11.40
C ALA A 16 7.65 11.62 11.00
N THR A 17 8.54 11.35 11.98
CA THR A 17 9.96 11.02 11.72
C THR A 17 10.24 9.52 11.64
N ILE A 18 9.28 8.66 12.02
CA ILE A 18 9.38 7.22 11.77
C ILE A 18 8.80 6.99 10.36
N ALA A 19 9.59 7.30 9.34
CA ALA A 19 9.32 6.84 7.98
C ALA A 19 9.39 5.31 7.97
N VAL A 20 8.28 4.65 8.32
CA VAL A 20 8.13 3.20 8.19
C VAL A 20 8.13 2.93 6.70
N ALA A 21 9.31 2.64 6.15
CA ALA A 21 9.50 2.14 4.80
C ALA A 21 8.86 0.75 4.72
N GLY A 22 7.54 0.71 4.55
CA GLY A 22 6.78 -0.53 4.38
C GLY A 22 7.26 -1.31 3.17
N ALA A 23 7.17 -2.63 3.24
CA ALA A 23 7.48 -3.51 2.12
C ALA A 23 6.63 -3.10 0.89
N ARG A 24 7.30 -2.81 -0.24
CA ARG A 24 6.66 -2.35 -1.47
C ARG A 24 6.48 -3.53 -2.42
N TYR A 25 5.25 -4.04 -2.52
CA TYR A 25 4.90 -4.97 -3.58
C TYR A 25 4.99 -4.30 -4.96
N ARG A 26 5.44 -5.05 -5.95
CA ARG A 26 5.54 -4.62 -7.36
C ARG A 26 4.89 -5.65 -8.27
N VAL A 27 4.51 -5.18 -9.46
CA VAL A 27 3.95 -6.01 -10.52
C VAL A 27 5.05 -6.34 -11.53
N GLU A 28 5.24 -7.62 -11.84
CA GLU A 28 6.00 -8.10 -13.00
C GLU A 28 5.09 -8.07 -14.24
N PRO A 29 5.28 -7.12 -15.18
CA PRO A 29 4.37 -6.97 -16.31
C PRO A 29 4.36 -8.16 -17.26
N ALA A 30 5.46 -8.91 -17.34
CA ALA A 30 5.57 -10.11 -18.17
C ALA A 30 4.60 -11.21 -17.72
N ASN A 31 4.34 -11.30 -16.41
CA ASN A 31 3.50 -12.33 -15.81
C ASN A 31 2.06 -11.84 -15.58
N CYS A 32 1.86 -10.54 -15.46
CA CYS A 32 0.54 -9.97 -15.18
C CYS A 32 -0.40 -10.14 -16.39
N THR A 33 -1.56 -10.75 -16.21
CA THR A 33 -2.59 -10.90 -17.26
C THR A 33 -3.63 -9.78 -17.25
N GLY A 34 -3.62 -8.92 -16.22
CA GLY A 34 -4.63 -7.87 -16.05
C GLY A 34 -5.96 -8.37 -15.48
N CYS A 35 -6.02 -9.56 -14.87
CA CYS A 35 -7.26 -10.16 -14.35
C CYS A 35 -7.97 -9.34 -13.26
N GLY A 36 -7.23 -8.47 -12.55
CA GLY A 36 -7.78 -7.57 -11.53
C GLY A 36 -8.10 -8.23 -10.17
N ASP A 37 -7.68 -9.47 -9.92
CA ASP A 37 -7.93 -10.12 -8.62
C ASP A 37 -7.26 -9.38 -7.46
N CYS A 38 -6.03 -8.91 -7.67
CA CYS A 38 -5.29 -8.11 -6.70
C CYS A 38 -5.92 -6.73 -6.44
N GLU A 39 -6.52 -6.11 -7.45
CA GLU A 39 -7.27 -4.85 -7.33
C GLU A 39 -8.51 -5.03 -6.47
N ARG A 40 -9.32 -6.06 -6.75
CA ARG A 40 -10.57 -6.35 -6.02
C ARG A 40 -10.37 -6.65 -4.53
N LEU A 41 -9.22 -7.23 -4.16
CA LEU A 41 -8.92 -7.56 -2.76
C LEU A 41 -8.16 -6.47 -2.01
N CYS A 42 -7.67 -5.42 -2.68
CA CYS A 42 -6.85 -4.42 -2.01
C CYS A 42 -7.70 -3.62 -1.00
N PRO A 43 -7.43 -3.71 0.31
CA PRO A 43 -8.30 -3.11 1.33
C PRO A 43 -8.18 -1.59 1.39
N VAL A 44 -7.12 -1.04 0.79
CA VAL A 44 -6.79 0.39 0.76
C VAL A 44 -6.85 0.96 -0.66
N GLY A 45 -7.27 0.18 -1.66
CA GLY A 45 -7.39 0.65 -3.04
C GLY A 45 -6.06 1.03 -3.70
N ALA A 46 -4.93 0.51 -3.23
CA ALA A 46 -3.60 0.81 -3.76
C ALA A 46 -3.30 0.18 -5.13
N ILE A 47 -4.19 -0.63 -5.70
CA ILE A 47 -3.94 -1.38 -6.94
C ILE A 47 -5.01 -1.03 -7.96
N GLN A 48 -4.58 -0.74 -9.19
CA GLN A 48 -5.49 -0.51 -10.33
C GLN A 48 -5.03 -1.27 -11.57
N VAL A 49 -5.96 -1.69 -12.43
CA VAL A 49 -5.63 -2.22 -13.77
C VAL A 49 -5.62 -1.09 -14.80
N ILE A 50 -4.44 -0.80 -15.34
CA ILE A 50 -4.21 0.26 -16.33
C ILE A 50 -3.52 -0.39 -17.54
N ASP A 51 -4.06 -0.14 -18.74
CA ASP A 51 -3.55 -0.71 -20.01
C ASP A 51 -3.39 -2.24 -19.96
N GLY A 52 -4.38 -2.92 -19.36
CA GLY A 52 -4.40 -4.38 -19.22
C GLY A 52 -3.37 -4.95 -18.25
N LYS A 53 -2.76 -4.12 -17.39
CA LYS A 53 -1.78 -4.55 -16.39
C LYS A 53 -2.05 -3.90 -15.04
N SER A 54 -1.88 -4.66 -13.97
CA SER A 54 -1.95 -4.10 -12.62
C SER A 54 -0.83 -3.09 -12.38
N ARG A 55 -1.11 -2.07 -11.57
CA ARG A 55 -0.18 -1.08 -11.05
C ARG A 55 -0.45 -0.92 -9.56
N ILE A 56 0.61 -0.88 -8.76
CA ILE A 56 0.52 -0.67 -7.30
C ILE A 56 1.05 0.72 -7.01
N ASP A 57 0.24 1.54 -6.34
CA ASP A 57 0.67 2.80 -5.75
C ASP A 57 1.44 2.52 -4.45
N PRO A 58 2.76 2.76 -4.41
CA PRO A 58 3.58 2.49 -3.24
C PRO A 58 3.31 3.42 -2.06
N GLU A 59 2.69 4.58 -2.28
CA GLU A 59 2.39 5.54 -1.21
C GLU A 59 1.09 5.17 -0.48
N THR A 60 0.16 4.51 -1.18
CA THR A 60 -1.08 3.99 -0.60
C THR A 60 -0.93 2.55 -0.07
N CYS A 61 0.04 1.79 -0.60
CA CYS A 61 0.24 0.39 -0.23
C CYS A 61 0.72 0.22 1.22
N ILE A 62 -0.09 -0.44 2.05
CA ILE A 62 0.22 -0.74 3.45
C ILE A 62 0.98 -2.06 3.66
N GLY A 63 1.39 -2.75 2.58
CA GLY A 63 2.16 -4.00 2.69
C GLY A 63 1.40 -5.21 3.26
N CYS A 64 0.07 -5.28 3.12
CA CYS A 64 -0.74 -6.36 3.74
C CYS A 64 -0.58 -7.76 3.11
N GLY A 65 -0.05 -7.86 1.88
CA GLY A 65 0.26 -9.14 1.23
C GLY A 65 -0.93 -9.89 0.60
N GLN A 66 -2.14 -9.36 0.64
CA GLN A 66 -3.30 -10.03 0.02
C GLN A 66 -3.15 -10.20 -1.51
N CYS A 67 -2.53 -9.21 -2.18
CA CYS A 67 -2.24 -9.30 -3.60
C CYS A 67 -1.25 -10.43 -3.94
N LEU A 68 -0.29 -10.72 -3.05
CA LEU A 68 0.66 -11.82 -3.22
C LEU A 68 -0.06 -13.17 -3.13
N GLY A 69 -0.96 -13.33 -2.16
CA GLY A 69 -1.69 -14.58 -1.94
C GLY A 69 -2.71 -14.92 -3.02
N VAL A 70 -3.29 -13.92 -3.68
CA VAL A 70 -4.31 -14.15 -4.73
C VAL A 70 -3.72 -14.31 -6.13
N CYS A 71 -2.49 -13.85 -6.37
CA CYS A 71 -1.96 -13.81 -7.72
C CYS A 71 -1.50 -15.21 -8.19
N THR A 72 -2.35 -15.89 -8.96
CA THR A 72 -2.05 -17.21 -9.54
C THR A 72 -1.08 -17.17 -10.72
N HIS A 73 -0.58 -15.99 -11.08
CA HIS A 73 0.33 -15.78 -12.20
C HIS A 73 1.74 -15.40 -11.75
N ASP A 74 2.04 -15.40 -10.45
CA ASP A 74 3.33 -14.95 -9.90
C ASP A 74 3.76 -13.57 -10.42
N ALA A 75 2.77 -12.68 -10.59
CA ALA A 75 2.96 -11.34 -11.10
C ALA A 75 3.20 -10.31 -9.99
N ILE A 76 3.06 -10.67 -8.71
CA ILE A 76 3.24 -9.77 -7.56
C ILE A 76 4.47 -10.21 -6.76
N ARG A 77 5.38 -9.28 -6.44
CA ARG A 77 6.64 -9.55 -5.71
C ARG A 77 6.97 -8.46 -4.70
#